data_AF-A0A813FRL2-F1
#
_entry.id   AF-A0A813FRL2-F1
#
_cell.length_a   1.000
_cell.length_b   1.000
_cell.length_c   1.000
_cell.angle_alpha   90.00
_cell.angle_beta   90.00
_cell.angle_gamma   90.00
#
_symmetry.space_group_name_H-M   'P 1'
#
loop_
_entity.id
_entity.type
_entity.pdbx_description
1 polymer ?
#
loop_
_entity_poly.entity_id
_entity_poly.type
_entity_poly.pdbx_seq_one_letter_code
_entity_poly.pdbx_strand_id
1 'polypeptide(L)'
;MGQGYEEGYGIFPGEAMSADAEGIENWEAQLMRAGSLNSEQLRLLFAKRSEIWSAPLSGSFASNRNKSIGSSATDSMPSGGASLAMRAAGDALSRREEELQQMEGCLRRSLAAVIQERAEVKTQQEGIQKSANAVQEGPKPESSQGSQPQVQAGPQPEAASPVVPDQRIAATSTKLAASPGSQEHLPRQRAQATCSGDRLQDPKFVFRVCDADGSNNLSEHELPFALRAFGLCPNKATLKQALKTTLPLGESDFAALVSELKAALPEDQRCDKAVPHGLRGMTVEQLQRVDATFVSTGWLQGRCDDFNRTNASEIKAGREFNREANLYALDPYIIQPLTKPALSEAHSCDVAGHFPRATHNCSFSELLNPDGIELDFFVSHYWKHLFKKTLQALICWAMMTYTKLGKTGPQHVSFWLCIFALNQHQVASEVGTSPSGGPFNAAIFQSKGAVMVVGEDLGPFFRIWCIFEVHRLKELQKAFELICDSGPISSMYNDASDTESKDAAARFLKTVGQKLLEVSAVTAQSSSVTDKQAILSEVINPESKMPVADLVRFERPHAGGQRVPS
;
A
#
# COMPACT_ATOMS: atom_id res chain seq x y z
N MET A 1 25.01 28.80 -2.26
CA MET A 1 25.83 27.58 -2.16
C MET A 1 24.96 26.44 -1.68
N GLY A 2 24.17 25.85 -2.57
CA GLY A 2 23.36 24.66 -2.29
C GLY A 2 23.73 23.62 -3.33
N GLN A 3 24.32 22.50 -2.91
CA GLN A 3 24.52 21.34 -3.75
C GLN A 3 23.29 20.45 -3.60
N GLY A 4 22.48 20.39 -4.66
CA GLY A 4 21.35 19.48 -4.79
C GLY A 4 21.83 18.06 -5.06
N TYR A 5 21.15 17.12 -4.42
CA TYR A 5 21.20 15.70 -4.76
C TYR A 5 20.44 15.51 -6.07
N GLU A 6 21.15 15.35 -7.18
CA GLU A 6 20.63 14.77 -8.42
C GLU A 6 21.00 13.29 -8.46
N GLU A 7 20.06 12.41 -8.11
CA GLU A 7 20.10 11.02 -8.56
C GLU A 7 19.27 10.93 -9.85
N GLY A 8 19.97 10.66 -10.96
CA GLY A 8 19.39 10.56 -12.29
C GLY A 8 18.45 9.35 -12.42
N TYR A 9 17.19 9.62 -12.71
CA TYR A 9 16.23 8.62 -13.15
C TYR A 9 16.46 8.29 -14.63
N GLY A 10 17.16 7.20 -14.92
CA GLY A 10 17.24 6.63 -16.26
C GLY A 10 15.99 5.80 -16.60
N ILE A 11 15.27 6.16 -17.67
CA ILE A 11 14.18 5.36 -18.24
C ILE A 11 14.70 4.58 -19.46
N PHE A 12 14.44 3.27 -19.49
CA PHE A 12 14.57 2.43 -20.69
C PHE A 12 13.30 2.53 -21.56
N PRO A 13 13.40 2.71 -22.88
CA PRO A 13 12.25 2.57 -23.78
C PRO A 13 11.97 1.09 -24.06
N GLY A 14 10.71 0.68 -23.92
CA GLY A 14 10.27 -0.67 -24.27
C GLY A 14 9.95 -0.79 -25.76
N GLU A 15 10.61 -1.73 -26.45
CA GLU A 15 10.17 -2.27 -27.73
C GLU A 15 9.50 -3.63 -27.51
N ALA A 16 8.36 -3.84 -28.15
CA ALA A 16 7.60 -5.08 -28.10
C ALA A 16 7.99 -5.98 -29.28
N MET A 17 8.36 -7.25 -29.03
CA MET A 17 8.24 -8.34 -30.02
C MET A 17 8.05 -9.72 -29.36
N SER A 18 7.30 -10.55 -30.07
CA SER A 18 6.83 -11.92 -29.78
C SER A 18 7.86 -13.02 -30.00
N ALA A 19 7.79 -14.13 -29.24
CA ALA A 19 7.77 -15.51 -29.76
C ALA A 19 7.58 -16.57 -28.65
N ASP A 20 6.62 -17.46 -28.88
CA ASP A 20 6.50 -18.90 -28.62
C ASP A 20 6.80 -19.52 -27.24
N ALA A 21 5.73 -19.68 -26.45
CA ALA A 21 5.56 -20.70 -25.41
C ALA A 21 4.24 -21.48 -25.60
N GLU A 22 4.13 -22.22 -26.71
CA GLU A 22 2.96 -23.06 -27.01
C GLU A 22 2.92 -24.32 -26.13
N GLY A 23 2.15 -24.30 -25.05
CA GLY A 23 1.75 -25.53 -24.36
C GLY A 23 0.97 -25.30 -23.08
N ILE A 24 1.35 -24.28 -22.29
CA ILE A 24 0.71 -23.97 -21.01
C ILE A 24 -0.08 -22.64 -21.10
N GLU A 25 0.34 -21.69 -21.95
CA GLU A 25 -0.34 -20.41 -22.16
C GLU A 25 -1.68 -20.51 -22.92
N ASN A 26 -1.95 -21.63 -23.59
CA ASN A 26 -3.13 -21.74 -24.46
C ASN A 26 -4.44 -21.95 -23.66
N TRP A 27 -4.39 -22.52 -22.46
CA TRP A 27 -5.60 -22.79 -21.68
C TRP A 27 -6.10 -21.55 -20.92
N GLU A 28 -5.19 -20.75 -20.34
CA GLU A 28 -5.53 -19.52 -19.62
C GLU A 28 -5.96 -18.40 -20.57
N ALA A 29 -5.32 -18.30 -21.74
CA ALA A 29 -5.73 -17.38 -22.80
C ALA A 29 -7.08 -17.78 -23.43
N GLN A 30 -7.49 -19.05 -23.36
CA GLN A 30 -8.83 -19.50 -23.80
C GLN A 30 -9.92 -19.18 -22.77
N LEU A 31 -9.64 -19.34 -21.46
CA LEU A 31 -10.54 -18.90 -20.39
C LEU A 31 -10.77 -17.37 -20.41
N MET A 32 -9.71 -16.60 -20.65
CA MET A 32 -9.76 -15.14 -20.70
C MET A 32 -10.47 -14.61 -21.96
N ARG A 33 -10.34 -15.31 -23.11
CA ARG A 33 -11.08 -14.97 -24.34
C ARG A 33 -12.57 -15.34 -24.29
N ALA A 34 -12.97 -16.29 -23.44
CA ALA A 34 -14.35 -16.75 -23.33
C ALA A 34 -15.27 -15.84 -22.47
N GLY A 35 -14.71 -14.97 -21.63
CA GLY A 35 -15.47 -14.02 -20.81
C GLY A 35 -16.52 -14.66 -19.88
N SER A 36 -16.25 -15.84 -19.33
CA SER A 36 -17.29 -16.78 -18.87
C SER A 36 -17.41 -16.99 -17.35
N LEU A 37 -16.79 -16.15 -16.50
CA LEU A 37 -16.98 -16.26 -15.05
C LEU A 37 -17.84 -15.09 -14.57
N ASN A 38 -19.00 -15.40 -13.99
CA ASN A 38 -19.83 -14.41 -13.30
C ASN A 38 -19.25 -14.10 -11.90
N SER A 39 -19.77 -13.05 -11.27
CA SER A 39 -19.28 -12.54 -9.98
C SER A 39 -19.35 -13.58 -8.85
N GLU A 40 -20.32 -14.49 -8.88
CA GLU A 40 -20.48 -15.55 -7.88
C GLU A 40 -19.45 -16.67 -8.06
N GLN A 41 -19.11 -17.01 -9.31
CA GLN A 41 -18.07 -17.98 -9.63
C GLN A 41 -16.67 -17.45 -9.29
N LEU A 42 -16.39 -16.16 -9.53
CA LEU A 42 -15.16 -15.51 -9.07
C LEU A 42 -15.07 -15.51 -7.54
N ARG A 43 -16.17 -15.17 -6.86
CA ARG A 43 -16.25 -15.18 -5.39
C ARG A 43 -15.97 -16.56 -4.79
N LEU A 44 -16.52 -17.63 -5.37
CA LEU A 44 -16.26 -19.02 -4.98
C LEU A 44 -14.79 -19.41 -5.21
N LEU A 45 -14.21 -18.99 -6.34
CA LEU A 45 -12.82 -19.27 -6.67
C LEU A 45 -11.85 -18.56 -5.69
N PHE A 46 -12.17 -17.33 -5.30
CA PHE A 46 -11.41 -16.58 -4.30
C PHE A 46 -11.59 -17.13 -2.87
N ALA A 47 -12.82 -17.46 -2.46
CA ALA A 47 -13.09 -18.02 -1.14
C ALA A 47 -12.39 -19.38 -0.95
N LYS A 48 -12.41 -20.23 -1.96
CA LYS A 48 -11.78 -21.57 -1.91
C LYS A 48 -10.26 -21.50 -1.96
N ARG A 49 -9.68 -20.56 -2.73
CA ARG A 49 -8.23 -20.27 -2.71
C ARG A 49 -7.80 -19.72 -1.35
N SER A 50 -8.63 -18.90 -0.70
CA SER A 50 -8.39 -18.42 0.66
C SER A 50 -8.40 -19.56 1.69
N GLU A 51 -9.34 -20.52 1.62
CA GLU A 51 -9.38 -21.70 2.50
C GLU A 51 -8.12 -22.57 2.36
N ILE A 52 -7.67 -22.83 1.12
CA ILE A 52 -6.47 -23.64 0.84
C ILE A 52 -5.20 -22.98 1.39
N TRP A 53 -5.16 -21.65 1.42
CA TRP A 53 -4.03 -20.86 1.91
C TRP A 53 -4.10 -20.53 3.41
N SER A 54 -5.26 -20.71 4.06
CA SER A 54 -5.49 -20.41 5.48
C SER A 54 -5.53 -21.66 6.39
N ALA A 55 -5.43 -22.87 5.83
CA ALA A 55 -5.43 -24.10 6.60
C ALA A 55 -4.17 -24.22 7.49
N PRO A 56 -4.28 -24.33 8.82
CA PRO A 56 -3.11 -24.43 9.70
C PRO A 56 -2.42 -25.78 9.52
N LEU A 57 -1.08 -25.78 9.46
CA LEU A 57 -0.27 -26.98 9.71
C LEU A 57 -0.21 -27.26 11.22
N SER A 58 -1.33 -27.62 11.85
CA SER A 58 -1.33 -28.01 13.26
C SER A 58 -1.01 -29.50 13.41
N GLY A 59 0.25 -29.86 13.21
CA GLY A 59 0.84 -31.05 13.83
C GLY A 59 1.31 -30.66 15.22
N SER A 60 0.46 -30.85 16.24
CA SER A 60 0.79 -30.58 17.64
C SER A 60 1.99 -31.41 18.09
N PHE A 61 3.17 -30.80 18.13
CA PHE A 61 4.28 -31.25 18.96
C PHE A 61 4.27 -30.44 20.25
N ALA A 62 3.50 -30.92 21.23
CA ALA A 62 3.59 -30.44 22.60
C ALA A 62 4.97 -30.81 23.17
N SER A 63 5.87 -29.83 23.21
CA SER A 63 7.13 -29.89 23.96
C SER A 63 6.83 -29.95 25.46
N ASN A 64 6.79 -31.17 26.00
CA ASN A 64 6.81 -31.39 27.44
C ASN A 64 8.27 -31.57 27.88
N ARG A 65 8.95 -30.47 28.23
CA ARG A 65 10.24 -30.50 28.94
C ARG A 65 10.28 -29.42 30.01
N ASN A 66 9.91 -29.80 31.22
CA ASN A 66 10.62 -29.40 32.44
C ASN A 66 10.19 -30.28 33.62
N LYS A 67 11.04 -31.26 33.97
CA LYS A 67 11.19 -31.77 35.33
C LYS A 67 12.59 -32.34 35.48
N SER A 68 13.34 -31.74 36.39
CA SER A 68 14.69 -32.12 36.77
C SER A 68 14.71 -33.31 37.73
N ILE A 69 15.86 -34.00 37.73
CA ILE A 69 16.46 -34.90 38.74
C ILE A 69 16.24 -36.40 38.53
N GLY A 70 17.36 -37.11 38.34
CA GLY A 70 17.49 -38.55 38.64
C GLY A 70 18.40 -39.37 37.73
N SER A 71 19.70 -39.39 38.03
CA SER A 71 20.67 -40.51 37.92
C SER A 71 20.44 -41.68 36.94
N SER A 72 21.49 -41.95 36.14
CA SER A 72 21.98 -43.24 35.61
C SER A 72 21.08 -44.08 34.67
N ALA A 73 21.51 -44.23 33.42
CA ALA A 73 21.82 -45.51 32.77
C ALA A 73 22.09 -45.29 31.27
N THR A 74 23.09 -45.99 30.75
CA THR A 74 23.39 -46.17 29.34
C THR A 74 22.26 -46.93 28.64
N ASP A 75 21.70 -46.39 27.54
CA ASP A 75 21.08 -47.24 26.52
C ASP A 75 20.89 -46.55 25.16
N SER A 76 21.10 -47.36 24.13
CA SER A 76 21.04 -47.08 22.69
C SER A 76 19.69 -46.56 22.19
N MET A 77 19.70 -45.48 21.42
CA MET A 77 18.53 -44.92 20.72
C MET A 77 18.29 -45.62 19.36
N PRO A 78 17.02 -45.92 18.98
CA PRO A 78 16.70 -46.54 17.71
C PRO A 78 16.51 -45.48 16.60
N SER A 79 17.19 -45.66 15.47
CA SER A 79 17.19 -44.80 14.28
C SER A 79 15.90 -44.83 13.43
N GLY A 80 14.76 -45.25 13.99
CA GLY A 80 13.53 -45.51 13.22
C GLY A 80 12.56 -44.35 13.03
N GLY A 81 12.68 -43.25 13.81
CA GLY A 81 11.65 -42.20 13.86
C GLY A 81 11.57 -41.30 12.62
N ALA A 82 12.70 -41.01 11.97
CA ALA A 82 12.75 -40.09 10.83
C ALA A 82 12.11 -40.67 9.56
N SER A 83 12.17 -41.99 9.37
CA SER A 83 11.64 -42.64 8.16
C SER A 83 10.11 -42.70 8.14
N LEU A 84 9.45 -42.74 9.30
CA LEU A 84 7.99 -42.75 9.40
C LEU A 84 7.40 -41.35 9.19
N ALA A 85 8.07 -40.31 9.68
CA ALA A 85 7.65 -38.92 9.48
C ALA A 85 7.74 -38.51 7.99
N MET A 86 8.80 -38.90 7.28
CA MET A 86 8.91 -38.60 5.84
C MET A 86 7.86 -39.33 5.00
N ARG A 87 7.51 -40.58 5.35
CA ARG A 87 6.44 -41.32 4.65
C ARG A 87 5.08 -40.69 4.88
N ALA A 88 4.77 -40.29 6.12
CA ALA A 88 3.51 -39.61 6.43
C ALA A 88 3.37 -38.25 5.69
N ALA A 89 4.47 -37.52 5.53
CA ALA A 89 4.49 -36.28 4.74
C ALA A 89 4.30 -36.53 3.24
N GLY A 90 4.92 -37.58 2.70
CA GLY A 90 4.72 -38.02 1.31
C GLY A 90 3.27 -38.42 1.02
N ASP A 91 2.66 -39.22 1.89
CA ASP A 91 1.26 -39.66 1.75
C ASP A 91 0.24 -38.52 1.91
N ALA A 92 0.61 -37.45 2.62
CA ALA A 92 -0.21 -36.24 2.73
C ALA A 92 -0.11 -35.37 1.46
N LEU A 93 1.06 -35.30 0.84
CA LEU A 93 1.27 -34.60 -0.43
C LEU A 93 0.54 -35.28 -1.58
N SER A 94 0.66 -36.60 -1.71
CA SER A 94 -0.03 -37.35 -2.77
C SER A 94 -1.56 -37.22 -2.68
N ARG A 95 -2.13 -37.25 -1.47
CA ARG A 95 -3.58 -37.04 -1.28
C ARG A 95 -4.02 -35.63 -1.68
N ARG A 96 -3.21 -34.62 -1.40
CA ARG A 96 -3.50 -33.23 -1.78
C ARG A 96 -3.39 -33.02 -3.29
N GLU A 97 -2.51 -33.76 -3.96
CA GLU A 97 -2.39 -33.75 -5.43
C GLU A 97 -3.59 -34.45 -6.10
N GLU A 98 -4.07 -35.57 -5.55
CA GLU A 98 -5.31 -36.22 -6.00
C GLU A 98 -6.55 -35.32 -5.82
N GLU A 99 -6.66 -34.60 -4.70
CA GLU A 99 -7.73 -33.63 -4.45
C GLU A 99 -7.71 -32.46 -5.44
N LEU A 100 -6.52 -31.96 -5.79
CA LEU A 100 -6.34 -30.92 -6.81
C LEU A 100 -6.76 -31.42 -8.20
N GLN A 101 -6.36 -32.63 -8.59
CA GLN A 101 -6.74 -33.23 -9.87
C GLN A 101 -8.26 -33.49 -9.95
N GLN A 102 -8.88 -33.96 -8.86
CA GLN A 102 -10.33 -34.17 -8.80
C GLN A 102 -11.10 -32.85 -8.94
N MET A 103 -10.60 -31.79 -8.32
CA MET A 103 -11.17 -30.44 -8.39
C MET A 103 -10.99 -29.81 -9.77
N GLU A 104 -9.84 -29.99 -10.42
CA GLU A 104 -9.62 -29.60 -11.81
C GLU A 104 -10.63 -30.30 -12.74
N GLY A 105 -10.86 -31.61 -12.53
CA GLY A 105 -11.88 -32.37 -13.23
C GLY A 105 -13.31 -31.84 -13.03
N CYS A 106 -13.66 -31.41 -11.82
CA CYS A 106 -14.95 -30.76 -11.55
C CYS A 106 -15.08 -29.43 -12.28
N LEU A 107 -14.05 -28.57 -12.24
CA LEU A 107 -14.05 -27.28 -12.93
C LEU A 107 -14.17 -27.44 -14.45
N ARG A 108 -13.47 -28.42 -15.04
CA ARG A 108 -13.59 -28.75 -16.48
C ARG A 108 -15.01 -29.15 -16.86
N ARG A 109 -15.69 -29.96 -16.03
CA ARG A 109 -17.08 -30.37 -16.27
C ARG A 109 -18.07 -29.21 -16.13
N SER A 110 -17.92 -28.36 -15.11
CA SER A 110 -18.75 -27.17 -14.95
C SER A 110 -18.56 -26.18 -16.10
N LEU A 111 -17.34 -26.00 -16.59
CA LEU A 111 -17.06 -25.16 -17.75
C LEU A 111 -17.69 -25.74 -19.03
N ALA A 112 -17.59 -27.05 -19.24
CA ALA A 112 -18.23 -27.72 -20.39
C ALA A 112 -19.75 -27.54 -20.39
N ALA A 113 -20.40 -27.63 -19.23
CA ALA A 113 -21.84 -27.39 -19.09
C ALA A 113 -22.24 -25.95 -19.45
N VAL A 114 -21.45 -24.95 -19.01
CA VAL A 114 -21.69 -23.53 -19.34
C VAL A 114 -21.48 -23.25 -20.84
N ILE A 115 -20.49 -23.88 -21.46
CA ILE A 115 -20.26 -23.79 -22.91
C ILE A 115 -21.46 -24.35 -23.67
N GLN A 116 -22.00 -25.49 -23.22
CA GLN A 116 -23.18 -26.12 -23.82
C GLN A 116 -24.43 -25.24 -23.68
N GLU A 117 -24.72 -24.73 -22.49
CA GLU A 117 -25.87 -23.84 -22.24
C GLU A 117 -25.81 -22.58 -23.11
N ARG A 118 -24.62 -21.99 -23.29
CA ARG A 118 -24.44 -20.83 -24.16
C ARG A 118 -24.63 -21.15 -25.65
N ALA A 119 -24.25 -22.35 -26.09
CA ALA A 119 -24.51 -22.80 -27.46
C ALA A 119 -26.02 -22.97 -27.70
N GLU A 120 -26.76 -23.43 -26.70
CA GLU A 120 -28.23 -23.55 -26.74
C GLU A 120 -28.89 -22.16 -26.79
N VAL A 121 -28.47 -21.21 -25.95
CA VAL A 121 -28.97 -19.82 -25.97
C VAL A 121 -28.69 -19.13 -27.31
N LYS A 122 -27.49 -19.31 -27.87
CA LYS A 122 -27.14 -18.75 -29.18
C LYS A 122 -28.02 -19.33 -30.30
N THR A 123 -28.26 -20.64 -30.26
CA THR A 123 -29.17 -21.31 -31.21
C THR A 123 -30.59 -20.77 -31.10
N GLN A 124 -31.06 -20.51 -29.87
CA GLN A 124 -32.38 -19.94 -29.62
C GLN A 124 -32.50 -18.49 -30.13
N GLN A 125 -31.48 -17.66 -29.92
CA GLN A 125 -31.43 -16.29 -30.44
C GLN A 125 -31.41 -16.24 -31.98
N GLU A 126 -30.66 -17.13 -32.62
CA GLU A 126 -30.66 -17.24 -34.08
C GLU A 126 -32.03 -17.67 -34.63
N GLY A 127 -32.76 -18.53 -33.90
CA GLY A 127 -34.15 -18.90 -34.22
C GLY A 127 -35.14 -17.72 -34.11
N ILE A 128 -35.02 -16.91 -33.07
CA ILE A 128 -35.82 -15.70 -32.89
C ILE A 128 -35.53 -14.68 -34.01
N GLN A 129 -34.26 -14.47 -34.35
CA GLN A 129 -33.86 -13.54 -35.40
C GLN A 129 -34.39 -13.96 -36.78
N LYS A 130 -34.31 -15.26 -37.11
CA LYS A 130 -34.88 -15.80 -38.35
C LYS A 130 -36.41 -15.61 -38.41
N SER A 131 -37.08 -15.77 -37.27
CA SER A 131 -38.54 -15.58 -37.18
C SER A 131 -38.93 -14.11 -37.33
N ALA A 132 -38.15 -13.19 -36.75
CA ALA A 132 -38.37 -11.75 -36.91
C ALA A 132 -38.17 -11.28 -38.36
N ASN A 133 -37.16 -11.81 -39.05
CA ASN A 133 -36.91 -11.47 -40.45
C ASN A 133 -38.01 -12.02 -41.38
N ALA A 134 -38.59 -13.19 -41.08
CA ALA A 134 -39.71 -13.74 -41.86
C ALA A 134 -41.01 -12.91 -41.75
N VAL A 135 -41.18 -12.13 -40.68
CA VAL A 135 -42.34 -11.23 -40.48
C VAL A 135 -42.19 -9.92 -41.27
N GLN A 136 -40.96 -9.52 -41.63
CA GLN A 136 -40.72 -8.28 -42.40
C GLN A 136 -40.92 -8.42 -43.91
N GLU A 137 -41.02 -9.64 -44.46
CA GLU A 137 -41.33 -9.89 -45.88
C GLU A 137 -42.84 -9.99 -46.15
N GLY A 138 -43.63 -9.11 -45.53
CA GLY A 138 -45.04 -8.90 -45.90
C GLY A 138 -45.19 -8.19 -47.25
N PRO A 139 -46.32 -8.37 -47.96
CA PRO A 139 -46.46 -7.95 -49.35
C PRO A 139 -46.37 -6.42 -49.52
N LYS A 140 -45.49 -6.02 -50.45
CA LYS A 140 -45.28 -4.63 -50.90
C LYS A 140 -46.61 -3.96 -51.30
N PRO A 141 -46.95 -2.77 -50.79
CA PRO A 141 -48.08 -2.02 -51.29
C PRO A 141 -47.73 -1.32 -52.60
N GLU A 142 -48.70 -1.35 -53.53
CA GLU A 142 -48.64 -0.75 -54.86
C GLU A 142 -48.58 0.78 -54.82
N SER A 143 -47.89 1.31 -55.82
CA SER A 143 -47.63 2.71 -56.11
C SER A 143 -48.88 3.55 -56.36
N SER A 144 -48.95 4.75 -55.77
CA SER A 144 -49.79 5.83 -56.28
C SER A 144 -48.98 7.13 -56.40
N GLN A 145 -49.02 7.68 -57.61
CA GLN A 145 -48.43 8.95 -58.04
C GLN A 145 -49.22 10.14 -57.47
N GLY A 146 -48.53 11.24 -57.12
CA GLY A 146 -49.20 12.47 -56.70
C GLY A 146 -48.25 13.68 -56.58
N SER A 147 -48.18 14.45 -57.68
CA SER A 147 -48.01 15.90 -57.86
C SER A 147 -47.28 16.76 -56.81
N GLN A 148 -46.22 17.44 -57.25
CA GLN A 148 -45.59 18.63 -56.64
C GLN A 148 -46.41 19.91 -56.90
N PRO A 149 -46.28 20.93 -56.02
CA PRO A 149 -46.29 22.32 -56.47
C PRO A 149 -45.03 23.10 -56.06
N GLN A 150 -44.57 23.93 -57.01
CA GLN A 150 -43.56 24.98 -56.86
C GLN A 150 -44.05 26.09 -55.90
N VAL A 151 -43.17 26.57 -55.01
CA VAL A 151 -43.33 27.89 -54.36
C VAL A 151 -41.98 28.63 -54.35
N GLN A 152 -42.12 29.93 -54.58
CA GLN A 152 -41.15 30.95 -54.99
C GLN A 152 -40.16 31.38 -53.91
N ALA A 153 -39.09 32.03 -54.40
CA ALA A 153 -37.99 32.62 -53.66
C ALA A 153 -38.25 34.07 -53.19
N GLY A 154 -37.64 34.43 -52.06
CA GLY A 154 -37.27 35.80 -51.66
C GLY A 154 -37.58 36.12 -50.19
N PRO A 155 -36.95 37.14 -49.56
CA PRO A 155 -35.54 37.52 -49.57
C PRO A 155 -34.91 37.51 -48.14
N GLN A 156 -33.58 37.69 -48.08
CA GLN A 156 -32.78 37.85 -46.84
C GLN A 156 -33.24 39.01 -45.96
N PRO A 157 -32.89 38.96 -44.65
CA PRO A 157 -32.27 40.13 -44.05
C PRO A 157 -31.01 39.83 -43.22
N GLU A 158 -30.03 40.69 -43.48
CA GLU A 158 -29.09 41.40 -42.58
C GLU A 158 -28.62 40.80 -41.26
N ALA A 159 -27.30 40.97 -41.11
CA ALA A 159 -26.47 40.65 -39.96
C ALA A 159 -26.82 41.46 -38.71
N ALA A 160 -26.88 40.77 -37.57
CA ALA A 160 -26.79 41.36 -36.24
C ALA A 160 -25.76 40.59 -35.40
N SER A 161 -24.81 41.35 -34.83
CA SER A 161 -23.72 40.89 -33.97
C SER A 161 -24.20 40.14 -32.72
N PRO A 162 -23.46 39.13 -32.22
CA PRO A 162 -23.79 38.50 -30.95
C PRO A 162 -23.33 39.38 -29.78
N VAL A 163 -24.32 39.88 -29.04
CA VAL A 163 -24.18 40.42 -27.68
C VAL A 163 -23.77 39.29 -26.74
N VAL A 164 -22.68 39.49 -26.01
CA VAL A 164 -22.17 38.59 -24.96
C VAL A 164 -23.11 38.65 -23.74
N PRO A 165 -23.69 37.52 -23.27
CA PRO A 165 -24.35 37.50 -21.98
C PRO A 165 -23.34 37.15 -20.87
N ASP A 166 -23.17 38.10 -19.97
CA ASP A 166 -22.52 38.01 -18.66
C ASP A 166 -23.20 36.93 -17.81
N GLN A 167 -22.60 35.73 -17.71
CA GLN A 167 -23.04 34.68 -16.81
C GLN A 167 -22.38 34.86 -15.43
N ARG A 168 -23.06 35.63 -14.58
CA ARG A 168 -22.87 35.55 -13.13
C ARG A 168 -23.42 34.21 -12.64
N ILE A 169 -22.52 33.32 -12.22
CA ILE A 169 -22.86 32.11 -11.48
C ILE A 169 -23.40 32.54 -10.11
N ALA A 170 -24.70 32.41 -9.92
CA ALA A 170 -25.34 32.48 -8.62
C ALA A 170 -25.03 31.18 -7.86
N ALA A 171 -24.20 31.29 -6.82
CA ALA A 171 -24.03 30.24 -5.83
C ALA A 171 -25.32 30.10 -5.01
N THR A 172 -26.03 29.00 -5.21
CA THR A 172 -27.13 28.56 -4.34
C THR A 172 -26.54 28.13 -3.00
N SER A 173 -26.41 29.10 -2.10
CA SER A 173 -26.11 28.90 -0.68
C SER A 173 -27.33 28.27 0.00
N THR A 174 -27.25 26.98 0.32
CA THR A 174 -28.15 26.32 1.26
C THR A 174 -27.96 26.95 2.65
N LYS A 175 -28.88 27.84 3.03
CA LYS A 175 -29.01 28.36 4.39
C LYS A 175 -29.44 27.23 5.34
N LEU A 176 -28.47 26.65 6.05
CA LEU A 176 -28.74 26.06 7.37
C LEU A 176 -28.80 27.22 8.37
N ALA A 177 -29.98 27.39 8.97
CA ALA A 177 -30.21 28.38 10.01
C ALA A 177 -29.41 28.02 11.26
N ALA A 178 -28.39 28.83 11.58
CA ALA A 178 -27.74 28.82 12.88
C ALA A 178 -28.50 29.78 13.81
N SER A 179 -29.09 29.25 14.87
CA SER A 179 -29.57 30.04 16.01
C SER A 179 -28.38 30.61 16.78
N PRO A 180 -28.45 31.87 17.25
CA PRO A 180 -27.45 32.45 18.13
C PRO A 180 -27.73 32.00 19.57
N GLY A 181 -26.91 31.08 20.09
CA GLY A 181 -27.02 30.61 21.46
C GLY A 181 -25.65 30.24 22.03
N SER A 182 -25.17 31.07 22.95
CA SER A 182 -24.23 30.75 24.03
C SER A 182 -22.92 30.03 23.66
N GLN A 183 -21.83 30.80 23.65
CA GLN A 183 -20.47 30.29 23.91
C GLN A 183 -20.42 29.66 25.31
N GLU A 184 -20.75 28.37 25.42
CA GLU A 184 -20.25 27.55 26.51
C GLU A 184 -18.88 27.00 26.11
N HIS A 185 -17.88 27.30 26.95
CA HIS A 185 -16.60 26.62 26.96
C HIS A 185 -16.82 25.12 27.17
N LEU A 186 -16.88 24.37 26.06
CA LEU A 186 -16.80 22.91 26.08
C LEU A 186 -15.42 22.51 26.64
N PRO A 187 -15.36 21.67 27.69
CA PRO A 187 -14.09 21.15 28.17
C PRO A 187 -13.49 20.24 27.10
N ARG A 188 -12.20 20.46 26.79
CA ARG A 188 -11.35 19.56 26.00
C ARG A 188 -11.40 18.15 26.60
N GLN A 189 -12.35 17.32 26.16
CA GLN A 189 -12.32 15.88 26.41
C GLN A 189 -11.24 15.26 25.52
N ARG A 190 -10.04 15.12 26.10
CA ARG A 190 -8.96 14.26 25.58
C ARG A 190 -9.44 12.81 25.67
N ALA A 191 -10.11 12.33 24.63
CA ALA A 191 -10.25 10.90 24.33
C ALA A 191 -9.48 10.60 23.04
N GLN A 192 -8.21 10.97 22.99
CA GLN A 192 -7.26 10.42 22.03
C GLN A 192 -6.30 9.55 22.83
N ALA A 193 -6.07 8.31 22.38
CA ALA A 193 -5.12 7.39 22.95
C ALA A 193 -3.67 7.82 22.60
N THR A 194 -3.30 9.04 22.98
CA THR A 194 -1.90 9.43 23.04
C THR A 194 -1.23 8.53 24.06
N CYS A 195 -0.08 7.95 23.72
CA CYS A 195 0.76 7.37 24.76
C CYS A 195 1.08 8.49 25.75
N SER A 196 0.82 8.30 27.03
CA SER A 196 1.27 9.29 28.02
C SER A 196 2.79 9.37 27.92
N GLY A 197 3.36 10.59 27.90
CA GLY A 197 4.81 10.79 27.77
C GLY A 197 5.64 10.02 28.81
N ASP A 198 5.05 9.67 29.94
CA ASP A 198 5.63 8.81 30.97
C ASP A 198 5.99 7.40 30.44
N ARG A 199 5.25 6.87 29.45
CA ARG A 199 5.49 5.54 28.88
C ARG A 199 6.80 5.48 28.11
N LEU A 200 7.17 6.54 27.38
CA LEU A 200 8.46 6.58 26.67
C LEU A 200 9.65 6.72 27.63
N GLN A 201 9.41 6.96 28.93
CA GLN A 201 10.46 6.90 29.94
C GLN A 201 10.67 5.48 30.52
N ASP A 202 9.77 4.53 30.23
CA ASP A 202 9.86 3.13 30.66
C ASP A 202 10.65 2.30 29.62
N PRO A 203 11.86 1.79 29.97
CA PRO A 203 12.64 0.92 29.09
C PRO A 203 11.88 -0.34 28.65
N LYS A 204 11.00 -0.89 29.49
CA LYS A 204 10.23 -2.08 29.13
C LYS A 204 9.21 -1.79 28.04
N PHE A 205 8.56 -0.62 28.12
CA PHE A 205 7.66 -0.19 27.06
C PHE A 205 8.42 0.03 25.75
N VAL A 206 9.51 0.80 25.77
CA VAL A 206 10.33 1.08 24.59
C VAL A 206 10.87 -0.21 23.97
N PHE A 207 11.35 -1.14 24.79
CA PHE A 207 11.79 -2.46 24.36
C PHE A 207 10.72 -3.16 23.52
N ARG A 208 9.51 -3.32 24.07
CA ARG A 208 8.42 -4.04 23.40
C ARG A 208 7.95 -3.38 22.10
N VAL A 209 8.03 -2.06 21.99
CA VAL A 209 7.62 -1.36 20.75
C VAL A 209 8.73 -1.34 19.69
N CYS A 210 9.98 -1.55 20.09
CA CYS A 210 11.14 -1.63 19.20
C CYS A 210 11.51 -3.07 18.79
N ASP A 211 11.05 -4.08 19.52
CA ASP A 211 11.08 -5.50 19.12
C ASP A 211 10.13 -5.70 17.94
N ALA A 212 10.66 -5.56 16.72
CA ALA A 212 9.90 -5.50 15.48
C ALA A 212 9.59 -6.88 14.89
N ASP A 213 10.19 -7.94 15.41
CA ASP A 213 9.93 -9.32 15.00
C ASP A 213 9.27 -10.16 16.11
N GLY A 214 9.13 -9.63 17.32
CA GLY A 214 8.52 -10.32 18.46
C GLY A 214 9.43 -11.42 19.02
N SER A 215 10.73 -11.35 18.75
CA SER A 215 11.72 -12.32 19.22
C SER A 215 11.97 -12.23 20.73
N ASN A 216 11.41 -11.22 21.40
CA ASN A 216 11.71 -10.84 22.79
C ASN A 216 13.19 -10.47 22.98
N ASN A 217 13.85 -10.02 21.91
CA ASN A 217 15.21 -9.48 21.97
C ASN A 217 15.37 -8.31 20.98
N LEU A 218 16.26 -7.37 21.28
CA LEU A 218 16.66 -6.32 20.34
C LEU A 218 17.91 -6.72 19.59
N SER A 219 17.81 -6.74 18.26
CA SER A 219 18.92 -6.97 17.33
C SER A 219 19.87 -5.77 17.24
N GLU A 220 20.97 -5.93 16.48
CA GLU A 220 21.88 -4.83 16.14
C GLU A 220 21.17 -3.69 15.40
N HIS A 221 20.08 -3.99 14.68
CA HIS A 221 19.31 -3.01 13.93
C HIS A 221 18.30 -2.26 14.81
N GLU A 222 17.66 -2.93 15.78
CA GLU A 222 16.60 -2.32 16.60
C GLU A 222 17.17 -1.51 17.79
N LEU A 223 18.29 -1.97 18.36
CA LEU A 223 18.87 -1.37 19.56
C LEU A 223 19.20 0.13 19.40
N PRO A 224 19.82 0.61 18.30
CA PRO A 224 20.07 2.04 18.10
C PRO A 224 18.79 2.89 18.13
N PHE A 225 17.68 2.39 17.58
CA PHE A 225 16.41 3.11 17.59
C PHE A 225 15.77 3.12 18.98
N ALA A 226 15.84 2.01 19.71
CA ALA A 226 15.36 1.93 21.09
C ALA A 226 16.12 2.90 22.02
N LEU A 227 17.44 3.03 21.83
CA LEU A 227 18.27 3.97 22.59
C LEU A 227 17.93 5.45 22.30
N ARG A 228 17.60 5.78 21.05
CA ARG A 228 17.19 7.14 20.65
C ARG A 228 15.90 7.61 21.34
N ALA A 229 15.01 6.71 21.74
CA ALA A 229 13.84 7.09 22.56
C ALA A 229 14.22 7.71 23.92
N PHE A 230 15.43 7.43 24.39
CA PHE A 230 16.00 8.00 25.61
C PHE A 230 16.98 9.15 25.35
N GLY A 231 17.16 9.58 24.10
CA GLY A 231 18.15 10.60 23.71
C GLY A 231 19.59 10.09 23.79
N LEU A 232 19.78 8.78 23.62
CA LEU A 232 21.08 8.11 23.69
C LEU A 232 21.52 7.69 22.29
N CYS A 233 22.70 8.16 21.86
CA CYS A 233 23.30 7.81 20.57
C CYS A 233 24.79 7.43 20.74
N PRO A 234 25.10 6.37 21.52
CA PRO A 234 26.48 5.96 21.74
C PRO A 234 27.15 5.54 20.43
N ASN A 235 28.43 5.88 20.28
CA ASN A 235 29.21 5.33 19.17
C ASN A 235 29.47 3.82 19.37
N LYS A 236 29.94 3.13 18.32
CA LYS A 236 30.14 1.66 18.36
C LYS A 236 31.09 1.21 19.48
N ALA A 237 32.13 1.97 19.80
CA ALA A 237 33.10 1.61 20.83
C ALA A 237 32.48 1.74 22.24
N THR A 238 31.80 2.85 22.51
CA THR A 238 31.09 3.08 23.77
C THR A 238 29.96 2.07 23.96
N LEU A 239 29.18 1.78 22.91
CA LEU A 239 28.12 0.76 22.97
C LEU A 239 28.70 -0.63 23.28
N LYS A 240 29.79 -1.02 22.62
CA LYS A 240 30.46 -2.31 22.88
C LYS A 240 31.01 -2.41 24.31
N GLN A 241 31.49 -1.31 24.88
CA GLN A 241 31.97 -1.27 26.26
C GLN A 241 30.83 -1.39 27.28
N ALA A 242 29.70 -0.74 27.02
CA ALA A 242 28.52 -0.78 27.89
C ALA A 242 27.74 -2.10 27.79
N LEU A 243 27.80 -2.76 26.61
CA LEU A 243 27.22 -4.09 26.41
C LEU A 243 28.03 -5.14 27.20
N LYS A 244 27.47 -5.56 28.33
CA LYS A 244 27.99 -6.67 29.15
C LYS A 244 27.67 -8.04 28.55
N THR A 245 26.77 -8.09 27.57
CA THR A 245 26.27 -9.29 26.91
C THR A 245 26.42 -9.16 25.40
N THR A 246 26.37 -10.30 24.70
CA THR A 246 26.31 -10.33 23.23
C THR A 246 24.89 -10.05 22.75
N LEU A 247 24.74 -9.40 21.61
CA LEU A 247 23.44 -9.28 20.94
C LEU A 247 22.92 -10.66 20.48
N PRO A 248 21.60 -10.86 20.43
CA PRO A 248 20.54 -9.87 20.68
C PRO A 248 20.26 -9.64 22.19
N LEU A 249 19.69 -8.48 22.54
CA LEU A 249 19.56 -8.02 23.93
C LEU A 249 18.16 -8.27 24.48
N GLY A 250 18.01 -8.94 25.63
CA GLY A 250 16.69 -9.12 26.28
C GLY A 250 16.19 -7.89 27.04
N GLU A 251 14.91 -7.88 27.45
CA GLU A 251 14.25 -6.73 28.11
C GLU A 251 15.01 -6.21 29.35
N SER A 252 15.42 -7.13 30.24
CA SER A 252 16.13 -6.78 31.48
C SER A 252 17.50 -6.17 31.20
N ASP A 253 18.23 -6.72 30.23
CA ASP A 253 19.56 -6.24 29.87
C ASP A 253 19.47 -4.88 29.17
N PHE A 254 18.43 -4.65 28.36
CA PHE A 254 18.14 -3.35 27.77
C PHE A 254 17.86 -2.28 28.84
N ALA A 255 17.03 -2.59 29.84
CA ALA A 255 16.75 -1.66 30.94
C ALA A 255 18.03 -1.31 31.72
N ALA A 256 18.89 -2.30 31.99
CA ALA A 256 20.18 -2.09 32.63
C ALA A 256 21.12 -1.21 31.76
N LEU A 257 21.19 -1.47 30.46
CA LEU A 257 21.97 -0.70 29.50
C LEU A 257 21.52 0.77 29.44
N VAL A 258 20.21 1.02 29.37
CA VAL A 258 19.66 2.39 29.36
C VAL A 258 20.03 3.14 30.65
N SER A 259 19.96 2.49 31.80
CA SER A 259 20.34 3.08 33.09
C SER A 259 21.83 3.45 33.11
N GLU A 260 22.69 2.53 32.67
CA GLU A 260 24.14 2.74 32.60
C GLU A 260 24.50 3.90 31.65
N LEU A 261 23.95 3.90 30.43
CA LEU A 261 24.22 4.95 29.45
C LEU A 261 23.66 6.31 29.90
N LYS A 262 22.48 6.37 30.52
CA LYS A 262 21.96 7.64 31.05
C LYS A 262 22.92 8.29 32.06
N ALA A 263 23.58 7.47 32.88
CA ALA A 263 24.52 7.93 33.91
C ALA A 263 25.91 8.26 33.36
N ALA A 264 26.41 7.49 32.38
CA ALA A 264 27.81 7.55 31.95
C ALA A 264 28.04 8.20 30.58
N LEU A 265 27.01 8.36 29.75
CA LEU A 265 27.18 8.80 28.36
C LEU A 265 27.52 10.31 28.28
N PRO A 266 28.64 10.67 27.60
CA PRO A 266 29.00 12.06 27.35
C PRO A 266 27.96 12.83 26.53
N GLU A 267 27.92 14.16 26.66
CA GLU A 267 26.94 15.02 26.00
C GLU A 267 27.01 14.96 24.47
N ASP A 268 28.20 14.80 23.89
CA ASP A 268 28.41 14.67 22.44
C ASP A 268 27.92 13.34 21.86
N GLN A 269 27.57 12.37 22.72
CA GLN A 269 26.94 11.12 22.35
C GLN A 269 25.45 11.06 22.75
N ARG A 270 24.89 12.19 23.19
CA ARG A 270 23.44 12.36 23.33
C ARG A 270 22.87 12.88 22.03
N CYS A 271 21.58 12.63 21.85
CA CYS A 271 20.84 13.09 20.69
C CYS A 271 19.44 13.51 21.11
N ASP A 272 18.73 14.19 20.21
CA ASP A 272 17.32 14.48 20.41
C ASP A 272 16.54 13.17 20.58
N LYS A 273 15.57 13.19 21.51
CA LYS A 273 14.71 12.04 21.72
C LYS A 273 13.87 11.79 20.47
N ALA A 274 13.85 10.54 20.01
CA ALA A 274 13.05 10.12 18.87
C ALA A 274 11.93 9.18 19.30
N VAL A 275 10.74 9.32 18.72
CA VAL A 275 9.63 8.39 18.96
C VAL A 275 9.96 7.07 18.25
N PRO A 276 9.78 5.89 18.89
CA PRO A 276 9.92 4.60 18.22
C PRO A 276 9.07 4.50 16.94
N HIS A 277 9.60 3.90 15.87
CA HIS A 277 8.95 3.87 14.55
C HIS A 277 7.52 3.30 14.57
N GLY A 278 7.28 2.26 15.37
CA GLY A 278 5.97 1.65 15.56
C GLY A 278 4.96 2.49 16.33
N LEU A 279 5.32 3.71 16.75
CA LEU A 279 4.42 4.68 17.40
C LEU A 279 4.27 5.98 16.58
N ARG A 280 4.85 6.02 15.37
CA ARG A 280 4.86 7.20 14.48
C ARG A 280 3.64 7.26 13.58
N GLY A 281 2.47 7.35 14.19
CA GLY A 281 1.19 7.43 13.49
C GLY A 281 0.70 8.86 13.25
N MET A 282 -0.31 8.96 12.38
CA MET A 282 -1.11 10.14 12.12
C MET A 282 -2.59 9.77 12.26
N THR A 283 -3.39 10.55 12.97
CA THR A 283 -4.85 10.35 12.97
C THR A 283 -5.49 10.88 11.69
N VAL A 284 -6.69 10.39 11.35
CA VAL A 284 -7.50 10.96 10.26
C VAL A 284 -7.70 12.47 10.45
N GLU A 285 -7.96 12.93 11.68
CA GLU A 285 -8.09 14.36 11.99
C GLU A 285 -6.82 15.16 11.61
N GLN A 286 -5.64 14.62 11.95
CA GLN A 286 -4.36 15.26 11.64
C GLN A 286 -4.12 15.31 10.12
N LEU A 287 -4.46 14.24 9.39
CA LEU A 287 -4.36 14.22 7.93
C LEU A 287 -5.34 15.20 7.25
N GLN A 288 -6.58 15.27 7.75
CA GLN A 288 -7.57 16.26 7.28
C GLN A 288 -7.10 17.70 7.48
N ARG A 289 -6.38 17.96 8.56
CA ARG A 289 -5.80 19.27 8.83
C ARG A 289 -4.68 19.64 7.85
N VAL A 290 -3.85 18.68 7.43
CA VAL A 290 -2.88 18.87 6.34
C VAL A 290 -3.60 19.23 5.04
N ASP A 291 -4.66 18.49 4.69
CA ASP A 291 -5.46 18.78 3.49
C ASP A 291 -6.10 20.17 3.56
N ALA A 292 -6.79 20.47 4.66
CA ALA A 292 -7.49 21.74 4.85
C ALA A 292 -6.55 22.95 4.84
N THR A 293 -5.29 22.79 5.28
CA THR A 293 -4.32 23.89 5.32
C THR A 293 -3.63 24.09 3.97
N PHE A 294 -3.15 23.01 3.35
CA PHE A 294 -2.22 23.12 2.22
C PHE A 294 -2.80 22.66 0.87
N VAL A 295 -3.77 21.74 0.87
CA VAL A 295 -4.21 21.08 -0.36
C VAL A 295 -5.53 21.65 -0.84
N SER A 296 -6.55 21.65 0.01
CA SER A 296 -7.88 22.20 -0.32
C SER A 296 -7.88 23.73 -0.48
N THR A 297 -6.86 24.44 0.02
CA THR A 297 -6.63 25.87 -0.26
C THR A 297 -6.02 26.14 -1.63
N GLY A 298 -5.54 25.11 -2.33
CA GLY A 298 -4.78 25.24 -3.58
C GLY A 298 -3.33 25.65 -3.39
N TRP A 299 -2.85 25.84 -2.15
CA TRP A 299 -1.48 26.29 -1.87
C TRP A 299 -0.43 25.33 -2.45
N LEU A 300 -0.55 24.02 -2.16
CA LEU A 300 0.37 23.00 -2.65
C LEU A 300 0.33 22.89 -4.18
N GLN A 301 -0.87 23.00 -4.78
CA GLN A 301 -1.02 22.99 -6.23
C GLN A 301 -0.30 24.20 -6.85
N GLY A 302 -0.44 25.39 -6.27
CA GLY A 302 0.30 26.57 -6.72
C GLY A 302 1.82 26.38 -6.69
N ARG A 303 2.36 25.73 -5.64
CA ARG A 303 3.79 25.37 -5.58
C ARG A 303 4.21 24.40 -6.68
N CYS A 304 3.37 23.42 -6.98
CA CYS A 304 3.62 22.48 -8.08
C CYS A 304 3.59 23.21 -9.44
N ASP A 305 2.60 24.06 -9.67
CA ASP A 305 2.45 24.84 -10.90
C ASP A 305 3.65 25.78 -11.13
N ASP A 306 4.13 26.43 -10.08
CA ASP A 306 5.33 27.28 -10.12
C ASP A 306 6.59 26.47 -10.47
N PHE A 307 6.75 25.29 -9.87
CA PHE A 307 7.85 24.39 -10.22
C PHE A 307 7.75 23.94 -11.68
N ASN A 308 6.58 23.50 -12.12
CA ASN A 308 6.38 23.01 -13.48
C ASN A 308 6.64 24.10 -14.53
N ARG A 309 6.19 25.32 -14.26
CA ARG A 309 6.45 26.48 -15.11
C ARG A 309 7.93 26.84 -15.17
N THR A 310 8.61 26.84 -14.03
CA THR A 310 10.05 27.17 -13.94
C THR A 310 10.92 26.10 -14.62
N ASN A 311 10.52 24.83 -14.54
CA ASN A 311 11.28 23.69 -15.06
C ASN A 311 10.70 23.13 -16.37
N ALA A 312 9.88 23.90 -17.09
CA ALA A 312 9.16 23.41 -18.27
C ALA A 312 10.10 22.83 -19.36
N SER A 313 11.30 23.41 -19.54
CA SER A 313 12.31 22.88 -20.47
C SER A 313 12.89 21.55 -20.03
N GLU A 314 13.18 21.41 -18.73
CA GLU A 314 13.75 20.20 -18.13
C GLU A 314 12.75 19.05 -18.13
N ILE A 315 11.47 19.37 -17.84
CA ILE A 315 10.36 18.42 -17.93
C ILE A 315 10.18 17.94 -19.38
N LYS A 316 10.19 18.85 -20.36
CA LYS A 316 10.12 18.49 -21.78
C LYS A 316 11.31 17.64 -22.23
N ALA A 317 12.48 17.83 -21.62
CA ALA A 317 13.67 17.03 -21.88
C ALA A 317 13.72 15.70 -21.11
N GLY A 318 12.72 15.41 -20.26
CA GLY A 318 12.66 14.20 -19.44
C GLY A 318 13.67 14.15 -18.30
N ARG A 319 14.30 15.28 -17.96
CA ARG A 319 15.24 15.39 -16.83
C ARG A 319 14.54 15.68 -15.50
N GLU A 320 13.37 16.30 -15.58
CA GLU A 320 12.50 16.56 -14.45
C GLU A 320 11.11 15.96 -14.68
N PHE A 321 10.40 15.68 -13.59
CA PHE A 321 9.02 15.20 -13.66
C PHE A 321 8.03 16.33 -13.40
N ASN A 322 6.92 16.33 -14.14
CA ASN A 322 5.78 17.17 -13.82
C ASN A 322 5.30 16.85 -12.40
N ARG A 323 5.22 17.87 -11.55
CA ARG A 323 4.73 17.77 -10.18
C ARG A 323 3.23 17.95 -10.13
N GLU A 324 2.60 17.15 -9.28
CA GLU A 324 1.19 17.26 -8.93
C GLU A 324 1.08 17.33 -7.40
N ALA A 325 -0.07 17.71 -6.87
CA ALA A 325 -0.37 17.70 -5.43
C ALA A 325 -0.51 16.26 -4.86
N ASN A 326 0.52 15.45 -5.08
CA ASN A 326 0.69 14.08 -4.61
C ASN A 326 1.68 14.02 -3.44
N LEU A 327 2.00 12.81 -2.98
CA LEU A 327 2.85 12.61 -1.81
C LEU A 327 4.31 13.03 -2.05
N TYR A 328 4.80 12.98 -3.29
CA TYR A 328 6.13 13.54 -3.63
C TYR A 328 6.20 15.05 -3.45
N ALA A 329 5.09 15.78 -3.63
CA ALA A 329 5.06 17.22 -3.43
C ALA A 329 4.93 17.60 -1.95
N LEU A 330 4.29 16.77 -1.13
CA LEU A 330 4.20 17.02 0.32
C LEU A 330 5.58 17.12 0.98
N ASP A 331 6.52 16.26 0.58
CA ASP A 331 7.84 16.18 1.20
C ASP A 331 8.61 17.52 1.18
N PRO A 332 9.00 18.05 0.00
CA PRO A 332 9.84 19.25 -0.06
C PRO A 332 9.09 20.54 0.26
N TYR A 333 7.75 20.58 0.12
CA TYR A 333 6.98 21.81 0.31
C TYR A 333 6.32 21.92 1.69
N ILE A 334 6.02 20.82 2.36
CA ILE A 334 5.28 20.84 3.64
C ILE A 334 6.07 20.12 4.72
N ILE A 335 6.43 18.85 4.51
CA ILE A 335 6.97 18.01 5.58
C ILE A 335 8.36 18.47 5.99
N GLN A 336 9.36 18.44 5.11
CA GLN A 336 10.69 18.93 5.46
C GLN A 336 10.68 20.39 5.92
N PRO A 337 9.93 21.32 5.30
CA PRO A 337 9.84 22.70 5.78
C PRO A 337 9.22 22.89 7.16
N LEU A 338 8.32 22.01 7.62
CA LEU A 338 7.70 22.10 8.95
C LEU A 338 8.46 21.30 10.00
N THR A 339 9.19 20.25 9.62
CA THR A 339 9.90 19.36 10.56
C THR A 339 11.38 19.69 10.73
N LYS A 340 11.78 20.90 10.36
CA LYS A 340 13.11 21.47 10.65
C LYS A 340 12.97 22.75 11.48
N PRO A 341 13.97 23.14 12.28
CA PRO A 341 13.85 24.32 13.16
C PRO A 341 13.67 25.67 12.45
N ALA A 342 14.06 25.74 11.17
CA ALA A 342 14.01 26.98 10.40
C ALA A 342 12.58 27.32 9.96
N LEU A 343 12.25 28.62 10.00
CA LEU A 343 11.00 29.14 9.44
C LEU A 343 10.96 28.90 7.92
N SER A 344 9.74 28.70 7.41
CA SER A 344 9.48 28.41 6.01
C SER A 344 8.14 28.98 5.57
N GLU A 345 7.92 29.06 4.26
CA GLU A 345 6.64 29.52 3.70
C GLU A 345 5.46 28.65 4.13
N ALA A 346 5.69 27.35 4.39
CA ALA A 346 4.66 26.46 4.93
C ALA A 346 4.16 26.92 6.30
N HIS A 347 5.04 27.43 7.17
CA HIS A 347 4.64 28.01 8.46
C HIS A 347 3.81 29.29 8.27
N SER A 348 4.13 30.11 7.26
CA SER A 348 3.36 31.32 6.96
C SER A 348 1.97 31.00 6.41
N CYS A 349 1.80 29.86 5.75
CA CYS A 349 0.51 29.38 5.26
C CYS A 349 -0.39 28.85 6.39
N ASP A 350 0.18 28.31 7.47
CA ASP A 350 -0.56 27.84 8.64
C ASP A 350 -0.93 29.01 9.58
N VAL A 351 -1.80 29.90 9.11
CA VAL A 351 -2.24 31.09 9.86
C VAL A 351 -2.91 30.73 11.19
N ALA A 352 -3.54 29.55 11.26
CA ALA A 352 -4.20 29.05 12.44
C ALA A 352 -3.23 28.45 13.49
N GLY A 353 -1.94 28.30 13.13
CA GLY A 353 -0.92 27.77 14.03
C GLY A 353 -1.20 26.34 14.49
N HIS A 354 -1.76 25.51 13.61
CA HIS A 354 -2.08 24.14 13.96
C HIS A 354 -0.84 23.23 14.04
N PHE A 355 0.25 23.58 13.34
CA PHE A 355 1.49 22.83 13.32
C PHE A 355 2.51 23.48 14.26
N PRO A 356 3.01 22.76 15.29
CA PRO A 356 4.02 23.29 16.19
C PRO A 356 5.35 23.48 15.45
N ARG A 357 6.24 24.31 16.01
CA ARG A 357 7.60 24.47 15.49
C ARG A 357 8.47 23.30 15.91
N ALA A 358 9.20 22.73 14.96
CA ALA A 358 10.21 21.73 15.26
C ALA A 358 11.40 22.35 16.02
N THR A 359 11.95 21.63 17.00
CA THR A 359 13.16 22.05 17.72
C THR A 359 14.44 21.43 17.14
N HIS A 360 14.28 20.36 16.36
CA HIS A 360 15.32 19.63 15.64
C HIS A 360 14.71 19.01 14.38
N ASN A 361 15.53 18.36 13.55
CA ASN A 361 15.02 17.64 12.37
C ASN A 361 14.35 16.34 12.82
N CYS A 362 13.04 16.21 12.60
CA CYS A 362 12.26 15.03 12.99
C CYS A 362 11.30 14.57 11.87
N SER A 363 10.58 13.46 12.10
CA SER A 363 9.46 13.11 11.23
C SER A 363 8.24 14.00 11.48
N PHE A 364 7.30 14.04 10.52
CA PHE A 364 6.09 14.83 10.67
C PHE A 364 5.18 14.29 11.78
N SER A 365 5.11 12.96 11.91
CA SER A 365 4.37 12.33 13.01
C SER A 365 4.98 12.66 14.37
N GLU A 366 6.32 12.72 14.48
CA GLU A 366 7.01 13.09 15.72
C GLU A 366 6.72 14.53 16.12
N LEU A 367 6.70 15.44 15.14
CA LEU A 367 6.35 16.84 15.35
C LEU A 367 4.96 16.99 15.96
N LEU A 368 3.98 16.22 15.47
CA LEU A 368 2.59 16.30 15.93
C LEU A 368 2.29 15.44 17.17
N ASN A 369 3.03 14.35 17.35
CA ASN A 369 2.83 13.35 18.39
C ASN A 369 4.17 13.07 19.08
N PRO A 370 4.71 14.01 19.89
CA PRO A 370 6.03 13.85 20.52
C PRO A 370 6.11 12.68 21.51
N ASP A 371 4.96 12.23 22.02
CA ASP A 371 4.86 11.05 22.90
C ASP A 371 4.51 9.77 22.12
N GLY A 372 4.35 9.87 20.80
CA GLY A 372 3.85 8.79 19.95
C GLY A 372 2.35 8.50 20.11
N ILE A 373 1.85 7.67 19.22
CA ILE A 373 0.45 7.25 19.14
C ILE A 373 0.40 5.75 18.84
N GLU A 374 -0.52 5.05 19.51
CA GLU A 374 -0.79 3.64 19.20
C GLU A 374 -1.37 3.52 17.79
N LEU A 375 -0.76 2.66 16.97
CA LEU A 375 -1.13 2.47 15.57
C LEU A 375 -2.33 1.54 15.44
N ASP A 376 -3.39 1.99 14.76
CA ASP A 376 -4.45 1.08 14.34
C ASP A 376 -4.00 0.32 13.10
N PHE A 377 -3.63 1.02 12.02
CA PHE A 377 -3.32 0.39 10.72
C PHE A 377 -2.05 0.94 10.07
N PHE A 378 -1.33 0.05 9.39
CA PHE A 378 -0.26 0.41 8.47
C PHE A 378 -0.86 0.74 7.09
N VAL A 379 -0.28 1.71 6.37
CA VAL A 379 -0.75 2.10 5.03
C VAL A 379 0.34 1.84 4.00
N SER A 380 0.09 0.87 3.14
CA SER A 380 0.84 0.66 1.90
C SER A 380 0.32 1.61 0.83
N HIS A 381 1.21 2.36 0.16
CA HIS A 381 0.78 3.36 -0.81
C HIS A 381 1.83 3.67 -1.88
N TYR A 382 1.36 4.29 -2.97
CA TYR A 382 2.21 4.82 -4.03
C TYR A 382 2.37 6.34 -3.91
N TRP A 383 3.61 6.83 -4.02
CA TRP A 383 3.91 8.25 -3.80
C TRP A 383 3.38 9.20 -4.89
N LYS A 384 3.14 8.72 -6.12
CA LYS A 384 2.51 9.57 -7.15
C LYS A 384 0.99 9.71 -6.97
N HIS A 385 0.38 8.93 -6.08
CA HIS A 385 -1.05 9.04 -5.83
C HIS A 385 -1.38 10.41 -5.21
N LEU A 386 -2.42 11.07 -5.72
CA LEU A 386 -2.85 12.38 -5.23
C LEU A 386 -3.18 12.30 -3.74
N PHE A 387 -2.66 13.23 -2.94
CA PHE A 387 -2.84 13.18 -1.47
C PHE A 387 -4.32 13.19 -1.09
N LYS A 388 -5.11 14.02 -1.78
CA LYS A 388 -6.56 14.13 -1.53
C LYS A 388 -7.30 12.81 -1.76
N LYS A 389 -6.94 12.05 -2.80
CA LYS A 389 -7.50 10.71 -3.05
C LYS A 389 -7.05 9.70 -1.99
N THR A 390 -5.78 9.74 -1.58
CA THR A 390 -5.27 8.92 -0.46
C THR A 390 -6.04 9.19 0.84
N LEU A 391 -6.21 10.47 1.19
CA LEU A 391 -6.94 10.87 2.39
C LEU A 391 -8.41 10.44 2.32
N GLN A 392 -9.07 10.63 1.18
CA GLN A 392 -10.46 10.21 1.00
C GLN A 392 -10.61 8.70 1.20
N ALA A 393 -9.70 7.89 0.66
CA ALA A 393 -9.70 6.45 0.84
C ALA A 393 -9.62 6.06 2.33
N LEU A 394 -8.71 6.70 3.07
CA LEU A 394 -8.53 6.46 4.51
C LEU A 394 -9.74 6.91 5.33
N ILE A 395 -10.38 8.04 4.97
CA ILE A 395 -11.61 8.52 5.62
C ILE A 395 -12.75 7.52 5.39
N CYS A 396 -13.00 7.12 4.13
CA CYS A 396 -14.04 6.15 3.78
C CYS A 396 -13.84 4.84 4.53
N TRP A 397 -12.62 4.31 4.55
CA TRP A 397 -12.30 3.11 5.30
C TRP A 397 -12.52 3.28 6.81
N ALA A 398 -12.03 4.39 7.40
CA ALA A 398 -12.18 4.67 8.83
C ALA A 398 -13.66 4.78 9.25
N MET A 399 -14.52 5.37 8.42
CA MET A 399 -15.97 5.45 8.68
C MET A 399 -16.61 4.06 8.85
N MET A 400 -16.09 3.04 8.17
CA MET A 400 -16.64 1.67 8.22
C MET A 400 -16.06 0.81 9.34
N THR A 401 -14.92 1.21 9.92
CA THR A 401 -14.14 0.35 10.83
C THR A 401 -13.98 0.92 12.24
N TYR A 402 -14.14 2.23 12.46
CA TYR A 402 -13.81 2.88 13.74
C TYR A 402 -14.52 2.24 14.96
N THR A 403 -15.78 1.80 14.81
CA THR A 403 -16.53 1.13 15.89
C THR A 403 -15.92 -0.22 16.25
N LYS A 404 -15.51 -1.01 15.24
CA LYS A 404 -14.82 -2.30 15.43
C LYS A 404 -13.45 -2.11 16.09
N LEU A 405 -12.83 -0.95 15.90
CA LEU A 405 -11.56 -0.57 16.52
C LEU A 405 -11.73 -0.01 17.94
N GLY A 406 -12.96 0.10 18.44
CA GLY A 406 -13.24 0.70 19.76
C GLY A 406 -12.98 2.20 19.81
N LYS A 407 -13.00 2.89 18.68
CA LYS A 407 -12.79 4.34 18.59
C LYS A 407 -14.13 5.07 18.72
N THR A 408 -14.09 6.30 19.22
CA THR A 408 -15.26 7.17 19.37
C THR A 408 -15.71 7.82 18.05
N GLY A 409 -14.85 7.80 17.03
CA GLY A 409 -15.16 8.34 15.70
C GLY A 409 -14.05 8.03 14.69
N PRO A 410 -14.34 8.16 13.39
CA PRO A 410 -13.38 7.89 12.31
C PRO A 410 -12.15 8.82 12.38
N GLN A 411 -12.32 10.05 12.87
CA GLN A 411 -11.24 11.03 13.03
C GLN A 411 -10.12 10.58 14.00
N HIS A 412 -10.41 9.59 14.86
CA HIS A 412 -9.49 9.05 15.87
C HIS A 412 -8.79 7.75 15.44
N VAL A 413 -9.09 7.24 14.25
CA VAL A 413 -8.35 6.13 13.66
C VAL A 413 -6.95 6.62 13.28
N SER A 414 -5.93 5.88 13.69
CA SER A 414 -4.53 6.22 13.46
C SER A 414 -3.91 5.33 12.38
N PHE A 415 -3.12 5.96 11.52
CA PHE A 415 -2.46 5.31 10.41
C PHE A 415 -0.95 5.59 10.42
N TRP A 416 -0.17 4.58 10.07
CA TRP A 416 1.24 4.75 9.75
C TRP A 416 1.40 4.91 8.23
N LEU A 417 1.94 6.05 7.79
CA LEU A 417 2.21 6.35 6.38
C LEU A 417 3.67 6.78 6.27
N CYS A 418 4.46 6.17 5.39
CA CYS A 418 5.91 6.36 5.38
C CYS A 418 6.32 7.82 5.16
N ILE A 419 5.57 8.56 4.34
CA ILE A 419 5.79 9.99 4.08
C ILE A 419 5.75 10.85 5.35
N PHE A 420 4.89 10.54 6.32
CA PHE A 420 4.77 11.28 7.58
C PHE A 420 5.60 10.66 8.73
N ALA A 421 5.74 9.34 8.72
CA ALA A 421 6.36 8.59 9.81
C ALA A 421 7.89 8.59 9.77
N LEU A 422 8.48 8.62 8.57
CA LEU A 422 9.92 8.72 8.39
C LEU A 422 10.38 10.18 8.52
N ASN A 423 11.52 10.37 9.16
CA ASN A 423 12.30 11.59 9.13
C ASN A 423 12.89 11.82 7.72
N GLN A 424 12.14 12.59 6.92
CA GLN A 424 12.49 12.89 5.54
C GLN A 424 13.83 13.62 5.36
N HIS A 425 14.43 14.15 6.43
CA HIS A 425 15.77 14.75 6.38
C HIS A 425 16.90 13.73 6.29
N GLN A 426 16.64 12.46 6.62
CA GLN A 426 17.66 11.42 6.71
C GLN A 426 17.15 10.01 6.37
N VAL A 427 16.26 9.91 5.37
CA VAL A 427 15.54 8.68 4.98
C VAL A 427 16.47 7.47 4.84
N ALA A 428 17.61 7.59 4.15
CA ALA A 428 18.53 6.47 3.95
C ALA A 428 19.07 5.89 5.27
N SER A 429 19.38 6.76 6.25
CA SER A 429 19.86 6.31 7.57
C SER A 429 18.76 5.66 8.40
N GLU A 430 17.51 6.02 8.14
CA GLU A 430 16.36 5.61 8.91
C GLU A 430 15.77 4.30 8.41
N VAL A 431 15.67 4.15 7.08
CA VAL A 431 15.30 2.87 6.45
C VAL A 431 16.36 1.81 6.69
N GLY A 432 17.64 2.22 6.70
CA GLY A 432 18.76 1.32 6.90
C GLY A 432 18.98 0.38 5.72
N THR A 433 19.71 -0.71 5.96
CA THR A 433 20.07 -1.70 4.92
C THR A 433 19.26 -2.98 4.99
N SER A 434 18.42 -3.14 6.03
CA SER A 434 17.63 -4.34 6.28
C SER A 434 16.15 -3.97 6.33
N PRO A 435 15.35 -4.33 5.31
CA PRO A 435 13.92 -4.07 5.30
C PRO A 435 13.20 -4.66 6.53
N SER A 436 13.61 -5.88 6.94
CA SER A 436 13.11 -6.57 8.13
C SER A 436 13.51 -5.90 9.46
N GLY A 437 14.69 -5.28 9.54
CA GLY A 437 15.10 -4.50 10.72
C GLY A 437 14.63 -3.04 10.71
N GLY A 438 13.93 -2.64 9.66
CA GLY A 438 13.62 -1.25 9.36
C GLY A 438 12.30 -0.73 9.96
N PRO A 439 12.02 0.57 9.75
CA PRO A 439 10.83 1.24 10.28
C PRO A 439 9.52 0.66 9.74
N PHE A 440 9.52 0.13 8.51
CA PHE A 440 8.35 -0.50 7.90
C PHE A 440 7.94 -1.77 8.63
N ASN A 441 8.89 -2.68 8.91
CA ASN A 441 8.60 -3.89 9.65
C ASN A 441 8.12 -3.57 11.09
N ALA A 442 8.79 -2.64 11.77
CA ALA A 442 8.37 -2.19 13.10
C ALA A 442 6.91 -1.66 13.10
N ALA A 443 6.54 -0.86 12.10
CA ALA A 443 5.18 -0.34 11.98
C ALA A 443 4.14 -1.42 11.66
N ILE A 444 4.45 -2.34 10.74
CA ILE A 444 3.58 -3.49 10.43
C ILE A 444 3.41 -4.36 11.67
N PHE A 445 4.49 -4.62 12.43
CA PHE A 445 4.44 -5.43 13.64
C PHE A 445 3.61 -4.78 14.76
N GLN A 446 3.64 -3.45 14.89
CA GLN A 446 2.83 -2.74 15.90
C GLN A 446 1.37 -2.50 15.47
N SER A 447 1.03 -2.51 14.18
CA SER A 447 -0.34 -2.26 13.72
C SER A 447 -1.27 -3.47 13.91
N LYS A 448 -2.59 -3.25 13.92
CA LYS A 448 -3.58 -4.35 13.94
C LYS A 448 -3.72 -5.05 12.59
N GLY A 449 -3.35 -4.35 11.53
CA GLY A 449 -3.39 -4.81 10.15
C GLY A 449 -2.84 -3.73 9.22
N ALA A 450 -3.13 -3.86 7.94
CA ALA A 450 -2.79 -2.85 6.95
C ALA A 450 -3.89 -2.65 5.92
N VAL A 451 -3.87 -1.46 5.34
CA VAL A 451 -4.60 -1.13 4.12
C VAL A 451 -3.61 -0.79 3.02
N MET A 452 -3.94 -1.14 1.78
CA MET A 452 -3.23 -0.63 0.60
C MET A 452 -4.13 0.31 -0.17
N VAL A 453 -3.69 1.56 -0.31
CA VAL A 453 -4.41 2.58 -1.09
C VAL A 453 -4.07 2.39 -2.56
N VAL A 454 -5.06 1.96 -3.35
CA VAL A 454 -4.92 1.79 -4.79
C VAL A 454 -5.77 2.82 -5.54
N GLY A 455 -5.18 3.42 -6.57
CA GLY A 455 -5.87 4.29 -7.52
C GLY A 455 -6.13 3.59 -8.84
N GLU A 456 -6.53 4.37 -9.84
CA GLU A 456 -6.79 3.89 -11.21
C GLU A 456 -5.55 3.27 -11.87
N ASP A 457 -4.36 3.75 -11.52
CA ASP A 457 -3.07 3.27 -12.06
C ASP A 457 -2.58 1.98 -11.39
N LEU A 458 -3.20 1.56 -10.28
CA LEU A 458 -2.79 0.41 -9.46
C LEU A 458 -1.29 0.43 -9.13
N GLY A 459 -0.70 1.64 -9.02
CA GLY A 459 0.72 1.85 -8.84
C GLY A 459 1.39 1.00 -7.75
N PRO A 460 0.77 0.80 -6.56
CA PRO A 460 1.36 -0.02 -5.50
C PRO A 460 1.71 -1.45 -5.92
N PHE A 461 0.98 -2.06 -6.86
CA PHE A 461 1.23 -3.44 -7.31
C PHE A 461 2.57 -3.62 -8.01
N PHE A 462 3.16 -2.52 -8.47
CA PHE A 462 4.43 -2.52 -9.21
C PHE A 462 5.57 -1.90 -8.39
N ARG A 463 5.42 -1.71 -7.08
CA ARG A 463 6.44 -1.14 -6.20
C ARG A 463 7.00 -2.20 -5.27
N ILE A 464 8.32 -2.37 -5.27
CA ILE A 464 8.98 -3.44 -4.51
C ILE A 464 8.72 -3.33 -3.00
N TRP A 465 8.69 -2.11 -2.46
CA TRP A 465 8.36 -1.83 -1.06
C TRP A 465 6.92 -2.23 -0.72
N CYS A 466 5.94 -1.95 -1.58
CA CYS A 466 4.55 -2.37 -1.37
C CYS A 466 4.40 -3.90 -1.38
N ILE A 467 5.16 -4.60 -2.25
CA ILE A 467 5.17 -6.07 -2.28
C ILE A 467 5.79 -6.63 -1.00
N PHE A 468 6.90 -6.05 -0.52
CA PHE A 468 7.50 -6.40 0.76
C PHE A 468 6.50 -6.26 1.92
N GLU A 469 5.78 -5.14 1.97
CA GLU A 469 4.79 -4.88 3.03
C GLU A 469 3.69 -5.96 3.04
N VAL A 470 3.14 -6.32 1.87
CA VAL A 470 2.15 -7.41 1.74
C VAL A 470 2.75 -8.76 2.14
N HIS A 471 3.98 -9.06 1.70
CA HIS A 471 4.69 -10.27 2.10
C HIS A 471 4.81 -10.36 3.63
N ARG A 472 5.24 -9.27 4.26
CA ARG A 472 5.44 -9.23 5.71
C ARG A 472 4.14 -9.33 6.50
N LEU A 473 3.07 -8.70 6.02
CA LEU A 473 1.73 -8.87 6.59
C LEU A 473 1.27 -10.32 6.57
N LYS A 474 1.56 -11.06 5.49
CA LYS A 474 1.25 -12.48 5.38
C LYS A 474 2.05 -13.32 6.39
N GLU A 475 3.36 -13.08 6.52
CA GLU A 475 4.20 -13.79 7.49
C GLU A 475 3.72 -13.58 8.93
N LEU A 476 3.34 -12.35 9.26
CA LEU A 476 2.84 -11.96 10.57
C LEU A 476 1.34 -12.28 10.78
N GLN A 477 0.68 -12.91 9.79
CA GLN A 477 -0.74 -13.26 9.80
C GLN A 477 -1.67 -12.09 10.15
N LYS A 478 -1.36 -10.91 9.60
CA LYS A 478 -2.13 -9.68 9.85
C LYS A 478 -3.22 -9.47 8.82
N ALA A 479 -4.27 -8.76 9.24
CA ALA A 479 -5.34 -8.36 8.34
C ALA A 479 -4.81 -7.42 7.25
N PHE A 480 -5.28 -7.62 6.02
CA PHE A 480 -4.91 -6.82 4.86
C PHE A 480 -6.14 -6.51 4.00
N GLU A 481 -6.29 -5.26 3.60
CA GLU A 481 -7.42 -4.83 2.75
C GLU A 481 -6.98 -3.83 1.67
N LEU A 482 -7.53 -3.98 0.47
CA LEU A 482 -7.35 -3.00 -0.61
C LEU A 482 -8.44 -1.94 -0.52
N ILE A 483 -8.04 -0.67 -0.55
CA ILE A 483 -8.94 0.48 -0.45
C ILE A 483 -8.70 1.47 -1.59
N CYS A 484 -9.76 2.16 -2.01
CA CYS A 484 -9.72 3.26 -2.97
C CYS A 484 -10.44 4.48 -2.37
N ASP A 485 -10.55 5.58 -3.12
CA ASP A 485 -11.26 6.80 -2.67
C ASP A 485 -12.76 6.58 -2.37
N SER A 486 -13.32 5.46 -2.83
CA SER A 486 -14.69 5.02 -2.49
C SER A 486 -14.76 4.08 -1.26
N GLY A 487 -13.64 3.79 -0.60
CA GLY A 487 -13.55 2.88 0.55
C GLY A 487 -13.00 1.49 0.20
N PRO A 488 -13.34 0.44 0.98
CA PRO A 488 -12.94 -0.93 0.71
C PRO A 488 -13.39 -1.41 -0.67
N ILE A 489 -12.45 -1.95 -1.46
CA ILE A 489 -12.77 -2.47 -2.79
C ILE A 489 -13.71 -3.67 -2.72
N SER A 490 -13.65 -4.41 -1.61
CA SER A 490 -14.51 -5.55 -1.30
C SER A 490 -15.99 -5.17 -1.18
N SER A 491 -16.32 -3.92 -0.82
CA SER A 491 -17.70 -3.46 -0.62
C SER A 491 -18.27 -2.70 -1.82
N MET A 492 -17.42 -2.14 -2.69
CA MET A 492 -17.82 -1.29 -3.83
C MET A 492 -18.99 -1.82 -4.67
N TYR A 493 -18.97 -3.12 -5.02
CA TYR A 493 -20.03 -3.69 -5.86
C TYR A 493 -21.39 -3.77 -5.15
N ASN A 494 -21.38 -4.04 -3.84
CA ASN A 494 -22.60 -4.18 -3.06
C ASN A 494 -23.17 -2.82 -2.66
N ASP A 495 -22.31 -1.83 -2.43
CA ASP A 495 -22.68 -0.49 -1.98
C ASP A 495 -23.17 0.41 -3.13
N ALA A 496 -22.91 0.03 -4.39
CA ALA A 496 -23.36 0.77 -5.55
C ALA A 496 -24.89 0.77 -5.67
N SER A 497 -25.49 1.96 -5.72
CA SER A 497 -26.95 2.16 -5.73
C SER A 497 -27.62 1.92 -7.08
N ASP A 498 -26.90 2.15 -8.16
CA ASP A 498 -27.41 2.11 -9.54
C ASP A 498 -26.57 1.19 -10.44
N THR A 499 -27.13 0.84 -11.59
CA THR A 499 -26.52 -0.07 -12.56
C THR A 499 -25.18 0.44 -13.09
N GLU A 500 -25.07 1.75 -13.35
CA GLU A 500 -23.85 2.34 -13.90
C GLU A 500 -22.68 2.26 -12.92
N SER A 501 -22.94 2.58 -11.65
CA SER A 501 -22.00 2.46 -10.54
C SER A 501 -21.58 1.00 -10.30
N LYS A 502 -22.52 0.05 -10.40
CA LYS A 502 -22.21 -1.39 -10.32
C LYS A 502 -21.33 -1.86 -11.46
N ASP A 503 -21.62 -1.43 -12.68
CA ASP A 503 -20.82 -1.76 -13.86
C ASP A 503 -19.41 -1.15 -13.76
N ALA A 504 -19.29 0.09 -13.26
CA ALA A 504 -18.01 0.72 -12.98
C ALA A 504 -17.21 -0.05 -11.92
N ALA A 505 -17.84 -0.41 -10.80
CA ALA A 505 -17.21 -1.22 -9.74
C ALA A 505 -16.77 -2.59 -10.27
N ALA A 506 -17.61 -3.26 -11.07
CA ALA A 506 -17.27 -4.54 -11.68
C ALA A 506 -16.08 -4.44 -12.64
N ARG A 507 -16.01 -3.39 -13.48
CA ARG A 507 -14.87 -3.13 -14.36
C ARG A 507 -13.59 -2.86 -13.57
N PHE A 508 -13.67 -2.07 -12.50
CA PHE A 508 -12.53 -1.77 -11.64
C PHE A 508 -12.03 -3.04 -10.93
N LEU A 509 -12.93 -3.82 -10.31
CA LEU A 509 -12.62 -5.10 -9.67
C LEU A 509 -11.97 -6.09 -10.63
N LYS A 510 -12.47 -6.19 -11.87
CA LYS A 510 -11.87 -7.02 -12.91
C LYS A 510 -10.45 -6.57 -13.22
N THR A 511 -10.23 -5.26 -13.33
CA THR A 511 -8.90 -4.68 -13.61
C THR A 511 -7.93 -4.96 -12.46
N VAL A 512 -8.35 -4.74 -11.21
CA VAL A 512 -7.57 -5.08 -10.00
C VAL A 512 -7.22 -6.57 -10.01
N GLY A 513 -8.19 -7.44 -10.25
CA GLY A 513 -7.97 -8.89 -10.30
C GLY A 513 -6.97 -9.30 -11.38
N GLN A 514 -7.05 -8.69 -12.57
CA GLN A 514 -6.09 -8.93 -13.64
C GLN A 514 -4.68 -8.46 -13.26
N LYS A 515 -4.52 -7.26 -12.71
CA LYS A 515 -3.20 -6.75 -12.31
C LYS A 515 -2.59 -7.50 -11.13
N LEU A 516 -3.40 -8.02 -10.22
CA LEU A 516 -2.90 -8.88 -9.15
C LEU A 516 -2.22 -10.16 -9.68
N LEU A 517 -2.63 -10.67 -10.85
CA LEU A 517 -1.96 -11.80 -11.50
C LEU A 517 -0.59 -11.42 -12.10
N GLU A 518 -0.36 -10.13 -12.36
CA GLU A 518 0.90 -9.61 -12.92
C GLU A 518 1.91 -9.21 -11.82
N VAL A 519 1.52 -9.19 -10.55
CA VAL A 519 2.39 -8.76 -9.44
C VAL A 519 3.60 -9.69 -9.32
N SER A 520 4.80 -9.11 -9.39
CA SER A 520 6.06 -9.83 -9.22
C SER A 520 7.12 -8.95 -8.56
N ALA A 521 7.78 -9.48 -7.52
CA ALA A 521 8.89 -8.80 -6.87
C ALA A 521 10.08 -8.59 -7.83
N VAL A 522 10.27 -9.49 -8.80
CA VAL A 522 11.36 -9.40 -9.78
C VAL A 522 11.19 -8.17 -10.68
N THR A 523 9.99 -8.00 -11.24
CA THR A 523 9.69 -6.92 -12.20
C THR A 523 9.25 -5.62 -11.52
N ALA A 524 9.05 -5.64 -10.20
CA ALA A 524 8.68 -4.45 -9.46
C ALA A 524 9.76 -3.35 -9.52
N GLN A 525 9.27 -2.12 -9.53
CA GLN A 525 10.04 -0.90 -9.59
C GLN A 525 10.56 -0.53 -8.20
N SER A 526 11.75 0.03 -8.16
CA SER A 526 12.36 0.62 -6.97
C SER A 526 13.07 1.92 -7.34
N SER A 527 13.08 2.87 -6.41
CA SER A 527 13.93 4.05 -6.51
C SER A 527 15.38 3.74 -6.15
N SER A 528 15.63 2.66 -5.39
CA SER A 528 16.95 2.22 -4.93
C SER A 528 17.20 0.79 -5.37
N VAL A 529 18.29 0.56 -6.12
CA VAL A 529 18.71 -0.78 -6.55
C VAL A 529 19.07 -1.64 -5.33
N THR A 530 19.71 -1.06 -4.33
CA THR A 530 20.08 -1.72 -3.07
C THR A 530 18.83 -2.23 -2.35
N ASP A 531 17.79 -1.40 -2.23
CA ASP A 531 16.53 -1.78 -1.61
C ASP A 531 15.85 -2.89 -2.40
N LYS A 532 15.85 -2.78 -3.74
CA LYS A 532 15.29 -3.82 -4.62
C LYS A 532 15.96 -5.16 -4.34
N GLN A 533 17.28 -5.20 -4.27
CA GLN A 533 18.04 -6.42 -4.03
C GLN A 533 17.80 -6.99 -2.63
N ALA A 534 17.82 -6.14 -1.59
CA ALA A 534 17.57 -6.56 -0.22
C ALA A 534 16.17 -7.15 -0.08
N ILE A 535 15.14 -6.45 -0.56
CA ILE A 535 13.76 -6.92 -0.52
C ILE A 535 13.58 -8.19 -1.36
N LEU A 536 14.15 -8.24 -2.56
CA LEU A 536 14.04 -9.41 -3.42
C LEU A 536 14.61 -10.65 -2.73
N SER A 537 15.73 -10.50 -2.01
CA SER A 537 16.34 -11.58 -1.26
C SER A 537 15.45 -12.08 -0.11
N GLU A 538 14.70 -11.18 0.55
CA GLU A 538 13.76 -11.55 1.61
C GLU A 538 12.46 -12.16 1.05
N VAL A 539 11.90 -11.60 -0.03
CA VAL A 539 10.60 -12.02 -0.60
C VAL A 539 10.71 -13.31 -1.41
N ILE A 540 11.78 -13.49 -2.20
CA ILE A 540 11.90 -14.67 -3.07
C ILE A 540 12.34 -15.91 -2.28
N ASN A 541 12.97 -15.77 -1.10
CA ASN A 541 13.46 -16.95 -0.39
C ASN A 541 13.66 -16.88 1.13
N PRO A 542 12.97 -17.79 1.83
CA PRO A 542 13.48 -18.34 3.09
C PRO A 542 14.43 -19.54 2.90
N GLU A 543 14.22 -20.41 1.89
CA GLU A 543 14.92 -21.72 1.82
C GLU A 543 15.75 -21.99 0.56
N SER A 544 15.45 -21.41 -0.60
CA SER A 544 16.28 -21.58 -1.81
C SER A 544 17.32 -20.46 -1.92
N LYS A 545 18.51 -20.65 -1.34
CA LYS A 545 19.64 -19.76 -1.58
C LYS A 545 20.15 -19.87 -3.03
N MET A 546 19.35 -19.46 -4.02
CA MET A 546 19.92 -19.09 -5.32
C MET A 546 20.55 -17.70 -5.16
N PRO A 547 21.83 -17.52 -5.56
CA PRO A 547 22.46 -16.21 -5.55
C PRO A 547 21.65 -15.22 -6.39
N VAL A 548 21.24 -14.09 -5.80
CA VAL A 548 20.51 -13.01 -6.49
C VAL A 548 21.22 -12.54 -7.78
N ALA A 549 22.54 -12.70 -7.85
CA ALA A 549 23.35 -12.44 -9.04
C ALA A 549 22.93 -13.24 -10.29
N ASP A 550 22.34 -14.43 -10.11
CA ASP A 550 21.91 -15.28 -11.23
C ASP A 550 20.52 -14.90 -11.76
N LEU A 551 19.65 -14.32 -10.92
CA LEU A 551 18.35 -13.76 -11.32
C LEU A 551 18.52 -12.44 -12.09
N VAL A 552 19.44 -11.56 -11.67
CA VAL A 552 19.68 -10.26 -12.33
C VAL A 552 20.40 -10.43 -13.68
N ARG A 553 21.12 -11.53 -13.90
CA ARG A 553 21.78 -11.82 -15.19
C ARG A 553 20.80 -12.13 -16.33
N PHE A 554 19.58 -12.56 -16.03
CA PHE A 554 18.54 -12.76 -17.05
C PHE A 554 18.01 -11.43 -17.63
N GLU A 555 18.24 -10.29 -16.97
CA GLU A 555 17.73 -8.97 -17.42
C GLU A 555 18.70 -8.21 -18.34
N ARG A 556 19.92 -8.70 -18.62
CA ARG A 556 20.83 -8.07 -19.60
C ARG A 556 20.86 -8.87 -20.90
N PRO A 557 20.41 -8.33 -22.04
CA PRO A 557 20.70 -8.94 -23.33
C PRO A 557 22.22 -9.00 -23.52
N HIS A 558 22.73 -10.14 -23.97
CA HIS A 558 24.04 -10.16 -24.62
C HIS A 558 23.94 -9.23 -25.84
N ALA A 559 24.53 -8.04 -25.74
CA ALA A 559 24.86 -7.24 -26.91
C ALA A 559 25.86 -8.06 -27.73
N GLY A 560 25.35 -8.77 -28.73
CA GLY A 560 26.14 -9.57 -29.67
C GLY A 560 27.09 -8.67 -30.45
N GLY A 561 28.31 -8.50 -29.94
CA GLY A 561 29.41 -7.95 -30.70
C GLY A 561 29.79 -8.93 -31.81
N GLN A 562 29.37 -8.63 -33.04
CA GLN A 562 29.97 -9.21 -34.24
C GLN A 562 31.47 -8.90 -34.22
N ARG A 563 32.30 -9.95 -34.14
CA ARG A 563 33.71 -9.85 -34.52
C ARG A 563 33.79 -9.74 -36.04
N VAL A 564 34.35 -8.63 -36.52
CA VAL A 564 34.84 -8.53 -37.90
C VAL A 564 36.12 -9.39 -38.00
N PRO A 565 36.25 -10.30 -38.97
CA PRO A 565 37.49 -11.04 -39.17
C PRO A 565 38.52 -10.16 -39.90
N SER A 566 39.77 -10.30 -39.46
CA SER A 566 40.99 -9.73 -40.04
C SER A 566 41.25 -10.20 -41.47
#